data_AF-A0A914YAS5-F1
#
_entry.id   AF-A0A914YAS5-F1
#
_cell.length_a   1.000
_cell.length_b   1.000
_cell.length_c   1.000
_cell.angle_alpha   90.00
_cell.angle_beta   90.00
_cell.angle_gamma   90.00
#
_symmetry.space_group_name_H-M   'P 1'
#
loop_
_entity.id
_entity.type
_entity.pdbx_description
1 polymer ?
#
loop_
_entity_poly.entity_id
_entity_poly.type
_entity_poly.pdbx_seq_one_letter_code
_entity_poly.pdbx_strand_id
1 'polypeptide(L)'
;MDVIKGGYAGIVFTDGPLWKEQRRFAIKVLKEFGLGRNLMQERVLDEVSHFIKDIRGEIEAGNKEIDFQNSLELAVGSIINAILLGYRFGKVL
;
A
#
# COMPACT_ATOMS: atom_id res chain seq x y z
N MET A 1 -19.99 4.81 -14.97
CA MET A 1 -19.03 3.93 -14.28
C MET A 1 -19.47 2.51 -14.55
N ASP A 2 -18.70 1.79 -15.35
CA ASP A 2 -19.14 0.54 -15.95
C ASP A 2 -19.25 -0.57 -14.91
N VAL A 3 -20.40 -1.22 -14.94
CA VAL A 3 -20.73 -2.40 -14.16
C VAL A 3 -19.78 -3.51 -14.61
N ILE A 4 -18.73 -3.76 -13.83
CA ILE A 4 -17.87 -4.93 -14.00
C ILE A 4 -18.81 -6.15 -13.87
N LYS A 5 -18.87 -6.96 -14.92
CA LYS A 5 -19.82 -8.08 -15.11
C LYS A 5 -19.95 -8.93 -13.82
N GLY A 6 -20.98 -8.67 -13.00
CA GLY A 6 -21.20 -9.37 -11.72
C GLY A 6 -21.93 -8.59 -10.62
N GLY A 7 -22.12 -7.27 -10.77
CA GLY A 7 -22.82 -6.42 -9.79
C GLY A 7 -21.88 -5.60 -8.90
N TYR A 8 -22.44 -4.79 -8.00
CA TYR A 8 -21.70 -4.01 -7.01
C TYR A 8 -20.97 -4.94 -6.03
N ALA A 9 -19.64 -5.03 -6.09
CA ALA A 9 -18.81 -5.89 -5.25
C ALA A 9 -17.69 -5.10 -4.56
N GLY A 10 -17.22 -5.61 -3.43
CA GLY A 10 -16.18 -4.97 -2.63
C GLY A 10 -16.69 -3.83 -1.75
N ILE A 11 -15.86 -3.40 -0.80
CA ILE A 11 -16.26 -2.47 0.27
C ILE A 11 -16.56 -1.06 -0.26
N VAL A 12 -15.98 -0.66 -1.39
CA VAL A 12 -16.13 0.69 -1.94
C VAL A 12 -17.45 0.86 -2.68
N PHE A 13 -17.93 -0.20 -3.36
CA PHE A 13 -19.06 -0.12 -4.27
C PHE A 13 -20.32 -0.83 -3.76
N THR A 14 -20.23 -1.61 -2.68
CA THR A 14 -21.39 -2.29 -2.07
C THR A 14 -22.11 -1.43 -1.05
N ASP A 15 -23.40 -1.69 -0.85
CA ASP A 15 -24.25 -1.06 0.16
C ASP A 15 -25.00 -2.10 1.02
N GLY A 16 -25.67 -1.64 2.07
CA GLY A 16 -26.57 -2.45 2.88
C GLY A 16 -25.85 -3.50 3.75
N PRO A 17 -26.50 -4.65 4.02
CA PRO A 17 -25.91 -5.70 4.87
C PRO A 17 -24.58 -6.25 4.34
N LEU A 18 -24.45 -6.42 3.02
CA LEU A 18 -23.23 -6.94 2.39
C LEU A 18 -22.02 -6.03 2.65
N TRP A 19 -22.19 -4.71 2.51
CA TRP A 19 -21.15 -3.74 2.85
C TRP A 19 -20.73 -3.82 4.31
N LYS A 20 -21.69 -3.96 5.23
CA LYS A 20 -21.41 -4.08 6.68
C LYS A 20 -20.57 -5.31 6.99
N GLU A 21 -20.88 -6.44 6.35
CA GLU A 21 -20.12 -7.69 6.53
C GLU A 21 -18.70 -7.58 5.96
N GLN A 22 -18.56 -7.11 4.72
CA GLN A 22 -17.24 -6.94 4.08
C GLN A 22 -16.36 -5.94 4.83
N ARG A 23 -16.91 -4.79 5.25
CA ARG A 23 -16.18 -3.80 6.04
C ARG A 23 -15.72 -4.37 7.38
N ARG A 24 -16.58 -5.11 8.09
CA ARG A 24 -16.24 -5.76 9.36
C ARG A 24 -15.11 -6.77 9.17
N PHE A 25 -15.21 -7.60 8.13
CA PHE A 25 -14.19 -8.58 7.78
C PHE A 25 -12.83 -7.92 7.49
N ALA A 26 -12.79 -6.93 6.59
CA ALA A 26 -11.53 -6.27 6.23
C ALA A 26 -10.87 -5.55 7.41
N ILE A 27 -11.64 -4.82 8.24
CA ILE A 27 -11.07 -4.17 9.43
C ILE A 27 -10.50 -5.19 10.42
N LYS A 28 -11.17 -6.33 10.60
CA LYS A 28 -10.68 -7.41 11.46
C LYS A 28 -9.35 -7.94 10.92
N VAL A 29 -9.29 -8.31 9.64
CA VAL A 29 -8.09 -8.85 9.00
C VAL A 29 -6.93 -7.85 9.04
N LEU A 30 -7.18 -6.58 8.72
CA LEU A 30 -6.15 -5.54 8.79
C LEU A 30 -5.58 -5.37 10.21
N LYS A 31 -6.43 -5.43 11.24
CA LYS A 31 -5.97 -5.40 12.65
C LYS A 31 -5.14 -6.62 13.02
N GLU A 32 -5.50 -7.80 12.52
CA GLU A 32 -4.71 -9.02 12.70
C GLU A 32 -3.34 -8.92 12.02
N PHE A 33 -3.28 -8.28 10.85
CA PHE A 33 -2.01 -7.94 10.20
C PHE A 33 -1.28 -6.76 10.83
N GLY A 34 -1.76 -6.18 11.94
CA GLY A 34 -1.03 -5.17 12.70
C GLY A 34 -1.46 -3.72 12.46
N LEU A 35 -2.57 -3.47 11.75
CA LEU A 35 -3.17 -2.14 11.67
C LEU A 35 -3.48 -1.63 13.09
N GLY A 36 -2.95 -0.44 13.40
CA GLY A 36 -3.07 0.18 14.73
C GLY A 36 -2.19 -0.44 15.81
N ARG A 37 -1.20 -1.27 15.44
CA ARG A 37 -0.18 -1.83 16.33
C ARG A 37 1.22 -1.40 15.87
N ASN A 38 2.22 -1.59 16.72
CA ASN A 38 3.63 -1.28 16.42
C ASN A 38 4.12 -1.97 15.13
N LEU A 39 3.62 -3.17 14.81
CA LEU A 39 3.98 -3.89 13.60
C LEU A 39 3.72 -3.09 12.31
N MET A 40 2.63 -2.30 12.25
CA MET A 40 2.38 -1.45 11.08
C MET A 40 3.38 -0.29 11.01
N GLN A 41 3.72 0.32 12.15
CA GLN A 41 4.74 1.35 12.20
C GLN A 41 6.10 0.81 11.74
N GLU A 42 6.48 -0.39 12.18
CA GLU A 42 7.73 -1.04 11.76
C GLU A 42 7.78 -1.22 10.24
N ARG A 43 6.70 -1.69 9.60
CA ARG A 43 6.63 -1.80 8.13
C ARG A 43 6.74 -0.46 7.42
N VAL A 44 6.10 0.58 7.96
CA VAL A 44 6.20 1.94 7.39
C VAL A 44 7.63 2.46 7.52
N LEU A 45 8.28 2.30 8.66
CA LEU A 45 9.66 2.74 8.88
C LEU A 45 10.67 1.97 8.03
N ASP A 46 10.43 0.68 7.82
CA ASP A 46 11.24 -0.13 6.90
C ASP A 46 11.11 0.37 5.47
N GLU A 47 9.90 0.64 4.98
CA GLU A 47 9.72 1.17 3.62
C GLU A 47 10.27 2.60 3.49
N VAL A 48 10.16 3.45 4.51
CA VAL A 48 10.79 4.78 4.52
C VAL A 48 12.32 4.67 4.41
N SER A 49 12.92 3.67 5.05
CA SER A 49 14.36 3.42 4.96
C SER A 49 14.77 3.05 3.54
N HIS A 50 13.97 2.24 2.86
CA HIS A 50 14.15 1.92 1.43
C HIS A 50 13.95 3.14 0.53
N PHE A 51 12.89 3.91 0.76
CA PHE A 51 12.59 5.13 0.03
C PHE A 51 13.75 6.15 0.10
N ILE A 52 14.32 6.38 1.28
CA ILE A 52 15.47 7.26 1.46
C ILE A 52 16.69 6.71 0.72
N LYS A 53 16.91 5.38 0.76
CA LYS A 53 18.02 4.74 0.06
C LYS A 53 17.90 4.93 -1.46
N ASP A 54 16.69 4.78 -2.00
CA ASP A 54 16.43 4.95 -3.43
C ASP A 54 16.68 6.41 -3.84
N ILE A 55 16.19 7.39 -3.07
CA ILE A 55 16.45 8.82 -3.30
C ILE A 55 17.96 9.13 -3.28
N ARG A 56 18.69 8.59 -2.31
CA ARG A 56 20.15 8.79 -2.23
C ARG A 56 20.87 8.20 -3.43
N GLY A 57 20.46 7.01 -3.89
CA GLY A 57 21.01 6.37 -5.08
C GLY A 57 20.82 7.22 -6.34
N GLU A 58 19.65 7.86 -6.50
CA GLU A 58 19.39 8.79 -7.61
C GLU A 58 20.32 10.02 -7.57
N ILE A 59 20.53 10.58 -6.37
CA ILE A 59 21.43 11.73 -6.18
C ILE A 59 22.88 11.33 -6.53
N GLU A 60 23.33 10.18 -6.05
CA GLU A 60 24.67 9.64 -6.33
C GLU A 60 24.88 9.32 -7.82
N ALA A 61 23.82 8.88 -8.52
CA ALA A 61 23.83 8.67 -9.97
C ALA A 61 23.89 9.98 -10.77
N GLY A 62 23.83 11.14 -10.12
CA GLY A 62 23.92 12.46 -10.74
C GLY A 62 22.59 12.99 -11.29
N ASN A 63 21.46 12.38 -10.91
CA ASN A 63 20.14 12.87 -11.31
C ASN A 63 19.83 14.19 -10.59
N LYS A 64 19.56 15.23 -11.38
CA LYS A 64 19.29 16.60 -10.89
C LYS A 64 17.83 16.81 -10.48
N GLU A 65 16.95 15.93 -10.96
CA GLU A 65 15.52 15.98 -10.70
C GLU A 65 15.09 14.62 -10.16
N ILE A 66 14.40 14.66 -9.03
CA ILE A 66 13.86 13.47 -8.38
C ILE A 66 12.35 13.54 -8.51
N ASP A 67 11.77 12.55 -9.15
CA ASP A 67 10.33 12.38 -9.17
C ASP A 67 9.86 11.84 -7.81
N PHE A 68 9.51 12.78 -6.94
CA PHE A 68 9.03 12.47 -5.61
C PHE A 68 7.68 11.79 -5.62
N GLN A 69 6.80 12.12 -6.58
CA GLN A 69 5.45 11.56 -6.66
C GLN A 69 5.53 10.07 -6.96
N ASN A 70 6.26 9.68 -8.01
CA ASN A 70 6.42 8.27 -8.36
C ASN A 70 7.11 7.47 -7.24
N SER A 71 8.11 8.07 -6.59
CA SER A 71 8.81 7.42 -5.48
C SER A 71 7.88 7.20 -4.26
N LEU A 72 7.01 8.16 -3.97
CA LEU A 72 6.03 8.06 -2.89
C LEU A 72 4.94 7.01 -3.20
N GLU A 73 4.42 7.02 -4.43
CA GLU A 73 3.41 6.06 -4.89
C GLU A 73 3.93 4.62 -4.80
N LEU A 74 5.19 4.40 -5.21
CA LEU A 74 5.87 3.11 -5.05
C LEU A 74 5.98 2.68 -3.57
N ALA A 75 6.41 3.58 -2.69
CA ALA A 75 6.52 3.27 -1.26
C ALA A 75 5.16 2.91 -0.64
N VAL A 76 4.11 3.68 -0.94
CA VAL A 76 2.75 3.40 -0.45
C VAL A 76 2.23 2.07 -1.00
N GLY A 77 2.42 1.81 -2.30
CA GLY A 77 2.05 0.55 -2.93
C GLY A 77 2.77 -0.65 -2.33
N SER A 78 4.06 -0.51 -2.03
CA SER A 78 4.87 -1.54 -1.36
C SER A 78 4.37 -1.86 0.04
N ILE A 79 3.99 -0.86 0.84
CA ILE A 79 3.41 -1.10 2.18
C ILE A 79 2.10 -1.89 2.06
N ILE A 80 1.21 -1.51 1.14
CA ILE A 80 -0.07 -2.18 0.92
C ILE A 80 0.15 -3.63 0.48
N ASN A 81 1.06 -3.87 -0.47
CA ASN A 81 1.35 -5.23 -0.94
C ASN A 81 2.08 -6.09 0.08
N ALA A 82 2.98 -5.51 0.88
CA ALA A 82 3.59 -6.23 1.97
C ALA A 82 2.54 -6.73 2.98
N ILE A 83 1.46 -5.97 3.18
CA ILE A 83 0.34 -6.37 4.05
C ILE A 83 -0.55 -7.42 3.38
N LEU A 84 -0.90 -7.25 2.10
CA LEU A 84 -1.88 -8.10 1.43
C LEU A 84 -1.30 -9.38 0.81
N LEU A 85 -0.11 -9.28 0.23
CA LEU A 85 0.53 -10.32 -0.60
C LEU A 85 1.85 -10.83 -0.01
N GLY A 86 2.39 -10.15 1.01
CA GLY A 86 3.61 -10.55 1.70
C GLY A 86 4.90 -10.21 0.95
N TYR A 87 4.84 -9.40 -0.11
CA TYR A 87 6.03 -8.91 -0.83
C TYR A 87 5.91 -7.42 -1.13
N ARG A 88 7.07 -6.76 -1.25
CA ARG A 88 7.18 -5.34 -1.63
C ARG A 88 7.48 -5.20 -3.12
N PHE A 89 7.17 -4.05 -3.69
CA PHE A 89 7.68 -3.68 -5.00
C PHE A 89 9.03 -2.97 -4.82
N GLY A 90 10.05 -3.46 -5.51
CA GLY A 90 11.32 -2.76 -5.66
C GLY A 90 11.25 -1.82 -6.86
N LYS A 91 12.01 -0.72 -6.80
CA LYS A 91 12.29 0.08 -7.99
C LYS A 91 13.03 -0.82 -8.99
N VAL A 92 12.51 -0.96 -10.20
CA VAL A 92 13.21 -1.69 -11.27
C VAL A 92 14.31 -0.76 -11.77
N LEU A 93 15.56 -1.24 -11.68
CA LEU A 93 16.78 -0.53 -12.10
C LEU A 93 16.76 -0.20 -13.60
#